data_AF-M4S589-F1
#
_entry.id   AF-M4S589-F1
#
_cell.length_a   1.000
_cell.length_b   1.000
_cell.length_c   1.000
_cell.angle_alpha   90.00
_cell.angle_beta   90.00
_cell.angle_gamma   90.00
#
_symmetry.space_group_name_H-M   'P 1'
#
loop_
_entity.id
_entity.type
_entity.pdbx_description
1 polymer ?
#
loop_
_entity_poly.entity_id
_entity_poly.type
_entity_poly.pdbx_seq_one_letter_code
_entity_poly.pdbx_strand_id
1 'polypeptide(L)'
;MKSDKRAEIKINGESTVEIDIQASHLTLYHGLRKWAFDPTKDPYTIPDIPRHVVKSWITMTLGNDKFQTRWSENARDAFKQKTGLNLQEKYPIAMVRDKILDHLPILKDWPEYDLDWADLQFIESEIIIGTMYELAMMHGVPALPVHDSLIVPASKEALAIRILAKEFERRAGITPYIAKK
;
A
#
# COMPACT_ATOMS: atom_id res chain seq x y z
N MET A 1 -4.01 4.28 16.34
CA MET A 1 -4.41 5.70 16.54
C MET A 1 -5.02 6.24 15.23
N LYS A 2 -6.14 6.96 15.28
CA LYS A 2 -6.79 7.54 14.08
C LYS A 2 -5.90 8.62 13.44
N SER A 3 -6.01 8.82 12.12
CA SER A 3 -5.16 9.71 11.33
C SER A 3 -5.06 11.12 11.91
N ASP A 4 -6.19 11.72 12.28
CA ASP A 4 -6.23 13.10 12.79
C ASP A 4 -5.43 13.27 14.08
N LYS A 5 -5.43 12.25 14.96
CA LYS A 5 -4.63 12.26 16.18
C LYS A 5 -3.14 12.04 15.91
N ARG A 6 -2.77 11.44 14.77
CA ARG A 6 -1.36 11.28 14.38
C ARG A 6 -0.76 12.59 13.89
N ALA A 7 -1.55 13.45 13.26
CA ALA A 7 -1.10 14.79 12.83
C ALA A 7 -0.68 15.70 14.01
N GLU A 8 -1.14 15.41 15.23
CA GLU A 8 -0.75 16.14 16.44
C GLU A 8 0.60 15.69 17.02
N ILE A 9 1.18 14.59 16.53
CA ILE A 9 2.45 14.08 17.03
C ILE A 9 3.55 15.10 16.76
N LYS A 10 4.33 15.36 17.81
CA LYS A 10 5.57 16.11 17.72
C LYS A 10 6.75 15.22 18.08
N ILE A 11 7.86 15.41 17.38
CA ILE A 11 9.12 14.75 17.72
C ILE A 11 10.12 15.83 18.11
N ASN A 12 10.61 15.78 19.36
CA ASN A 12 11.47 16.83 19.93
C ASN A 12 10.88 18.24 19.83
N GLY A 13 9.55 18.36 19.95
CA GLY A 13 8.83 19.63 19.83
C GLY A 13 8.56 20.09 18.39
N GLU A 14 9.12 19.42 17.39
CA GLU A 14 8.90 19.70 15.97
C GLU A 14 7.62 19.04 15.45
N SER A 15 6.89 19.70 14.55
CA SER A 15 5.78 19.09 13.80
C SER A 15 6.28 17.91 12.96
N THR A 16 5.42 16.92 12.79
CA THR A 16 5.74 15.74 11.99
C THR A 16 4.97 15.70 10.68
N VAL A 17 5.43 14.84 9.77
CA VAL A 17 4.76 14.47 8.53
C VAL A 17 4.71 12.94 8.44
N GLU A 18 3.59 12.39 7.96
CA GLU A 18 3.46 10.97 7.61
C GLU A 18 3.77 10.81 6.11
N ILE A 19 4.84 10.07 5.79
CA ILE A 19 5.18 9.65 4.44
C ILE A 19 4.73 8.21 4.22
N ASP A 20 4.10 7.93 3.08
CA ASP A 20 3.36 6.69 2.82
C ASP A 20 3.67 6.14 1.44
N ILE A 21 3.98 4.84 1.36
CA ILE A 21 4.21 4.17 0.08
C ILE A 21 2.86 3.95 -0.60
N GLN A 22 2.64 4.60 -1.75
CA GLN A 22 1.40 4.39 -2.49
C GLN A 22 1.35 2.99 -3.09
N ALA A 23 0.24 2.29 -2.83
CA ALA A 23 -0.02 0.94 -3.32
C ALA A 23 1.11 -0.06 -3.00
N SER A 24 1.70 0.05 -1.80
CA SER A 24 2.92 -0.66 -1.36
C SER A 24 2.99 -2.13 -1.82
N HIS A 25 2.04 -2.98 -1.41
CA HIS A 25 2.03 -4.41 -1.78
C HIS A 25 1.97 -4.66 -3.28
N LEU A 26 1.22 -3.85 -4.04
CA LEU A 26 1.15 -4.02 -5.48
C LEU A 26 2.45 -3.61 -6.16
N THR A 27 3.06 -2.50 -5.70
CA THR A 27 4.39 -2.06 -6.15
C THR A 27 5.46 -3.10 -5.83
N LEU A 28 5.44 -3.66 -4.61
CA LEU A 28 6.32 -4.76 -4.19
C LEU A 28 6.16 -5.97 -5.11
N TYR A 29 4.93 -6.41 -5.32
CA TYR A 29 4.63 -7.57 -6.14
C TYR A 29 5.13 -7.40 -7.58
N HIS A 30 4.94 -6.23 -8.18
CA HIS A 30 5.50 -5.91 -9.50
C HIS A 30 7.03 -5.95 -9.52
N GLY A 31 7.69 -5.34 -8.54
CA GLY A 31 9.15 -5.32 -8.44
C GLY A 31 9.75 -6.72 -8.28
N LEU A 32 9.24 -7.49 -7.32
CA LEU A 32 9.71 -8.86 -7.03
C LEU A 32 9.54 -9.80 -8.23
N ARG A 33 8.47 -9.60 -9.01
CA ARG A 33 8.21 -10.35 -10.25
C ARG A 33 8.89 -9.77 -11.49
N LYS A 34 9.59 -8.64 -11.36
CA LYS A 34 10.25 -7.91 -12.46
C LYS A 34 9.29 -7.58 -13.61
N TRP A 35 8.04 -7.28 -13.28
CA TRP A 35 7.02 -6.86 -14.24
C TRP A 35 6.96 -5.35 -14.32
N ALA A 36 6.89 -4.82 -15.54
CA ALA A 36 6.81 -3.37 -15.76
C ALA A 36 5.63 -2.77 -14.99
N PHE A 37 5.90 -1.69 -14.27
CA PHE A 37 4.94 -0.97 -13.46
C PHE A 37 5.38 0.49 -13.35
N ASP A 38 4.43 1.40 -13.33
CA ASP A 38 4.68 2.83 -13.13
C ASP A 38 4.04 3.24 -11.78
N PRO A 39 4.83 3.26 -10.69
CA PRO A 39 4.32 3.59 -9.35
C PRO A 39 3.74 4.99 -9.23
N THR A 40 4.04 5.89 -10.18
CA THR A 40 3.53 7.27 -10.18
C THR A 40 2.07 7.35 -10.63
N LYS A 41 1.56 6.30 -11.29
CA LYS A 41 0.16 6.18 -11.70
C LYS A 41 -0.62 5.42 -10.64
N ASP A 42 -1.81 5.90 -10.33
CA ASP A 42 -2.70 5.23 -9.37
C ASP A 42 -3.18 3.88 -9.93
N PRO A 43 -2.71 2.74 -9.41
CA PRO A 43 -2.99 1.43 -10.00
C PRO A 43 -4.42 0.94 -9.75
N TYR A 44 -5.18 1.68 -8.93
CA TYR A 44 -6.58 1.40 -8.63
C TYR A 44 -7.54 2.09 -9.62
N THR A 45 -7.03 2.87 -10.58
CA THR A 45 -7.84 3.53 -11.59
C THR A 45 -8.07 2.60 -12.78
N ILE A 46 -9.23 1.93 -12.79
CA ILE A 46 -9.67 1.02 -13.86
C ILE A 46 -10.99 1.54 -14.46
N PRO A 47 -11.17 1.52 -15.79
CA PRO A 47 -12.42 1.93 -16.42
C PRO A 47 -13.67 1.24 -15.82
N ASP A 48 -14.74 2.01 -15.67
CA ASP A 48 -16.07 1.60 -15.20
C ASP A 48 -16.18 1.03 -13.77
N ILE A 49 -15.08 0.89 -13.03
CA ILE A 49 -15.11 0.47 -11.63
C ILE A 49 -14.57 1.62 -10.77
N PRO A 50 -15.33 2.08 -9.75
CA PRO A 50 -14.84 3.11 -8.85
C PRO A 50 -13.54 2.67 -8.16
N ARG A 51 -12.54 3.56 -8.14
CA ARG A 51 -11.23 3.34 -7.51
C ARG A 51 -11.27 2.62 -6.17
N HIS A 52 -12.18 3.02 -5.28
CA HIS A 52 -12.28 2.43 -3.95
C HIS A 52 -12.76 0.97 -3.96
N VAL A 53 -13.59 0.56 -4.93
CA VAL A 53 -14.01 -0.83 -5.12
C VAL A 53 -12.83 -1.66 -5.65
N VAL A 54 -12.08 -1.13 -6.62
CA VAL A 54 -10.84 -1.75 -7.12
C VAL A 54 -9.85 -1.95 -5.98
N LYS A 55 -9.59 -0.88 -5.21
CA LYS A 55 -8.69 -0.92 -4.05
C LYS A 55 -9.13 -1.96 -3.02
N SER A 56 -10.42 -2.01 -2.68
CA SER A 56 -10.94 -3.02 -1.75
C SER A 56 -10.67 -4.45 -2.25
N TRP A 57 -10.88 -4.72 -3.53
CA TRP A 57 -10.63 -6.06 -4.08
C TRP A 57 -9.15 -6.43 -4.06
N ILE A 58 -8.26 -5.51 -4.47
CA ILE A 58 -6.81 -5.75 -4.49
C ILE A 58 -6.29 -5.94 -3.06
N THR A 59 -6.70 -5.10 -2.11
CA THR A 59 -6.29 -5.26 -0.71
C THR A 59 -6.77 -6.59 -0.10
N MET A 60 -7.99 -7.03 -0.42
CA MET A 60 -8.47 -8.33 0.04
C MET A 60 -7.75 -9.51 -0.62
N THR A 61 -7.28 -9.33 -1.86
CA THR A 61 -6.55 -10.35 -2.62
C THR A 61 -5.12 -10.46 -2.12
N LEU A 62 -4.39 -9.35 -2.03
CA LEU A 62 -3.01 -9.31 -1.53
C LEU A 62 -2.88 -9.48 -0.01
N GLY A 63 -4.00 -9.73 0.69
CA GLY A 63 -4.04 -10.11 2.10
C GLY A 63 -4.51 -11.55 2.33
N ASN A 64 -4.53 -12.38 1.28
CA ASN A 64 -4.95 -13.78 1.34
C ASN A 64 -4.33 -14.61 0.22
N ASP A 65 -4.20 -15.92 0.43
CA ASP A 65 -3.57 -16.82 -0.58
C ASP A 65 -4.50 -17.14 -1.76
N LYS A 66 -5.77 -16.71 -1.73
CA LYS A 66 -6.77 -17.08 -2.74
C LYS A 66 -7.61 -15.89 -3.17
N PHE A 67 -8.13 -15.99 -4.39
CA PHE A 67 -9.16 -15.06 -4.83
C PHE A 67 -10.43 -15.18 -4.00
N GLN A 68 -10.94 -14.03 -3.62
CA GLN A 68 -12.12 -13.91 -2.78
C GLN A 68 -13.38 -14.19 -3.59
N THR A 69 -14.28 -15.00 -3.04
CA THR A 69 -15.60 -15.31 -3.64
C THR A 69 -16.72 -14.39 -3.13
N ARG A 70 -16.42 -13.55 -2.12
CA ARG A 70 -17.36 -12.61 -1.51
C ARG A 70 -16.63 -11.36 -1.03
N TRP A 71 -17.33 -10.22 -1.02
CA TRP A 71 -16.85 -9.01 -0.38
C TRP A 71 -16.78 -9.18 1.14
N SER A 72 -15.74 -8.62 1.77
CA SER A 72 -15.63 -8.58 3.22
C SER A 72 -16.72 -7.69 3.81
N GLU A 73 -17.06 -7.90 5.10
CA GLU A 73 -17.99 -7.05 5.82
C GLU A 73 -17.54 -5.58 5.80
N ASN A 74 -16.28 -5.33 6.11
CA ASN A 74 -15.69 -3.99 6.05
C ASN A 74 -15.82 -3.33 4.66
N ALA A 75 -15.61 -4.08 3.57
CA ALA A 75 -15.76 -3.53 2.22
C ALA A 75 -17.22 -3.18 1.90
N ARG A 76 -18.16 -4.05 2.29
CA ARG A 76 -19.60 -3.82 2.11
C ARG A 76 -20.07 -2.59 2.91
N ASP A 77 -19.67 -2.50 4.17
CA ASP A 77 -20.06 -1.41 5.06
C ASP A 77 -19.46 -0.07 4.62
N ALA A 78 -18.18 -0.04 4.27
CA ALA A 78 -17.54 1.17 3.77
C ALA A 78 -18.18 1.66 2.46
N PHE A 79 -18.50 0.74 1.54
CA PHE A 79 -19.19 1.09 0.30
C PHE A 79 -20.62 1.60 0.53
N LYS A 80 -21.37 0.92 1.41
CA LYS A 80 -22.74 1.32 1.76
C LYS A 80 -22.76 2.67 2.47
N GLN A 81 -21.84 2.91 3.40
CA GLN A 81 -21.71 4.21 4.08
C GLN A 81 -21.40 5.34 3.09
N LYS A 82 -20.59 5.07 2.07
CA LYS A 82 -20.18 6.07 1.09
C LYS A 82 -21.22 6.35 0.01
N THR A 83 -21.99 5.34 -0.40
CA THR A 83 -22.86 5.42 -1.60
C THR A 83 -24.35 5.20 -1.31
N GLY A 84 -24.69 4.63 -0.16
CA GLY A 84 -26.04 4.15 0.15
C GLY A 84 -26.43 2.84 -0.56
N LEU A 85 -25.59 2.28 -1.42
CA LEU A 85 -25.91 1.14 -2.27
C LEU A 85 -25.32 -0.18 -1.74
N ASN A 86 -25.86 -1.31 -2.22
CA ASN A 86 -25.30 -2.63 -1.96
C ASN A 86 -24.11 -2.91 -2.91
N LEU A 87 -22.95 -3.23 -2.33
CA LEU A 87 -21.72 -3.48 -3.09
C LEU A 87 -21.83 -4.69 -4.01
N GLN A 88 -22.36 -5.82 -3.54
CA GLN A 88 -22.45 -7.06 -4.33
C GLN A 88 -23.44 -6.93 -5.49
N GLU A 89 -24.54 -6.20 -5.30
CA GLU A 89 -25.53 -5.97 -6.36
C GLU A 89 -24.98 -5.04 -7.44
N LYS A 90 -24.29 -3.96 -7.06
CA LYS A 90 -23.75 -2.99 -8.02
C LYS A 90 -22.46 -3.45 -8.69
N TYR A 91 -21.60 -4.11 -7.92
CA TYR A 91 -20.29 -4.60 -8.33
C TYR A 91 -20.10 -6.05 -7.87
N PRO A 92 -20.73 -7.03 -8.56
CA PRO A 92 -20.52 -8.43 -8.26
C PRO A 92 -19.03 -8.78 -8.28
N ILE A 93 -18.56 -9.46 -7.23
CA ILE A 93 -17.11 -9.67 -7.04
C ILE A 93 -16.43 -10.41 -8.19
N ALA A 94 -17.12 -11.33 -8.86
CA ALA A 94 -16.59 -12.03 -10.02
C ALA A 94 -16.36 -11.08 -11.21
N MET A 95 -17.31 -10.20 -11.51
CA MET A 95 -17.16 -9.19 -12.56
C MET A 95 -16.02 -8.22 -12.25
N VAL A 96 -15.89 -7.79 -10.99
CA VAL A 96 -14.79 -6.92 -10.56
C VAL A 96 -13.44 -7.63 -10.69
N ARG A 97 -13.34 -8.89 -10.23
CA ARG A 97 -12.14 -9.71 -10.39
C ARG A 97 -11.74 -9.77 -11.86
N ASP A 98 -12.66 -10.17 -12.74
CA ASP A 98 -12.33 -10.43 -14.14
C ASP A 98 -11.83 -9.13 -14.82
N LYS A 99 -12.50 -7.98 -14.58
CA LYS A 99 -12.02 -6.67 -15.06
C LYS A 99 -10.65 -6.27 -14.49
N ILE A 100 -10.40 -6.54 -13.20
CA ILE A 100 -9.10 -6.25 -12.57
C ILE A 100 -8.02 -7.14 -13.17
N LEU A 101 -8.27 -8.44 -13.36
CA LEU A 101 -7.31 -9.36 -13.93
C LEU A 101 -6.98 -9.04 -15.39
N ASP A 102 -7.94 -8.51 -16.15
CA ASP A 102 -7.67 -8.04 -17.51
C ASP A 102 -6.80 -6.77 -17.53
N HIS A 103 -6.99 -5.88 -16.55
CA HIS A 103 -6.21 -4.64 -16.45
C HIS A 103 -4.84 -4.82 -15.77
N LEU A 104 -4.74 -5.76 -14.82
CA LEU A 104 -3.54 -6.11 -14.05
C LEU A 104 -3.26 -7.62 -14.21
N PRO A 105 -2.76 -8.06 -15.39
CA PRO A 105 -2.56 -9.48 -15.66
C PRO A 105 -1.58 -10.16 -14.69
N ILE A 106 -0.74 -9.39 -13.99
CA ILE A 106 0.20 -9.91 -12.98
C ILE A 106 -0.50 -10.62 -11.84
N LEU A 107 -1.76 -10.28 -11.58
CA LEU A 107 -2.51 -10.87 -10.49
C LEU A 107 -3.15 -12.21 -10.87
N LYS A 108 -3.15 -12.61 -12.15
CA LYS A 108 -3.90 -13.79 -12.64
C LYS A 108 -3.49 -15.10 -11.97
N ASP A 109 -2.20 -15.25 -11.70
CA ASP A 109 -1.59 -16.42 -11.08
C ASP A 109 -1.34 -16.24 -9.58
N TRP A 110 -1.80 -15.15 -8.96
CA TRP A 110 -1.62 -14.87 -7.53
C TRP A 110 -1.89 -16.10 -6.61
N PRO A 111 -2.99 -16.87 -6.78
CA PRO A 111 -3.27 -18.00 -5.88
C PRO A 111 -2.34 -19.21 -6.02
N GLU A 112 -1.53 -19.25 -7.08
CA GLU A 112 -0.67 -20.38 -7.44
C GLU A 112 0.81 -20.00 -7.45
N TYR A 113 1.12 -18.72 -7.22
CA TYR A 113 2.48 -18.19 -7.28
C TYR A 113 3.19 -18.39 -5.94
N ASP A 114 4.51 -18.60 -5.98
CA ASP A 114 5.32 -18.91 -4.79
C ASP A 114 5.45 -17.74 -3.80
N LEU A 115 5.13 -16.51 -4.23
CA LEU A 115 5.14 -15.31 -3.39
C LEU A 115 3.72 -15.04 -2.89
N ASP A 116 3.54 -15.03 -1.56
CA ASP A 116 2.24 -14.87 -0.92
C ASP A 116 2.09 -13.51 -0.16
N TRP A 117 0.96 -13.32 0.51
CA TRP A 117 0.71 -12.08 1.27
C TRP A 117 1.66 -11.92 2.46
N ALA A 118 2.12 -13.03 3.06
CA ALA A 118 2.99 -13.01 4.22
C ALA A 118 4.39 -12.57 3.79
N ASP A 119 4.87 -13.01 2.63
CA ASP A 119 6.10 -12.51 2.04
C ASP A 119 6.03 -11.00 1.77
N LEU A 120 4.94 -10.52 1.17
CA LEU A 120 4.74 -9.09 0.92
C LEU A 120 4.77 -8.29 2.23
N GLN A 121 4.07 -8.74 3.27
CA GLN A 121 4.09 -8.09 4.59
C GLN A 121 5.46 -8.13 5.26
N PHE A 122 6.17 -9.25 5.16
CA PHE A 122 7.50 -9.40 5.72
C PHE A 122 8.49 -8.43 5.05
N ILE A 123 8.51 -8.40 3.71
CA ILE A 123 9.39 -7.53 2.94
C ILE A 123 9.06 -6.06 3.19
N GLU A 124 7.77 -5.69 3.25
CA GLU A 124 7.34 -4.34 3.61
C GLU A 124 7.84 -3.93 5.01
N SER A 125 7.67 -4.80 6.00
CA SER A 125 8.13 -4.54 7.38
C SER A 125 9.65 -4.35 7.43
N GLU A 126 10.38 -5.17 6.69
CA GLU A 126 11.83 -5.10 6.55
C GLU A 126 12.33 -3.82 5.87
N ILE A 127 11.55 -3.24 4.94
CA ILE A 127 11.81 -1.93 4.33
C ILE A 127 11.62 -0.82 5.38
N ILE A 128 10.52 -0.87 6.13
CA ILE A 128 10.20 0.13 7.16
C ILE A 128 11.24 0.10 8.28
N ILE A 129 11.58 -1.08 8.79
CA ILE A 129 12.61 -1.27 9.82
C ILE A 129 13.99 -0.81 9.32
N GLY A 130 14.37 -1.19 8.10
CA GLY A 130 15.63 -0.74 7.49
C GLY A 130 15.71 0.77 7.37
N THR A 131 14.62 1.40 6.95
CA THR A 131 14.51 2.87 6.85
C THR A 131 14.65 3.55 8.20
N MET A 132 13.93 3.05 9.21
CA MET A 132 14.03 3.57 10.59
C MET A 132 15.44 3.42 11.15
N TYR A 133 16.09 2.28 10.91
CA TYR A 133 17.44 2.01 11.38
C TYR A 133 18.44 2.98 10.75
N GLU A 134 18.40 3.19 9.43
CA GLU A 134 19.28 4.14 8.74
C GLU A 134 19.02 5.57 9.22
N LEU A 135 17.76 5.99 9.35
CA LEU A 135 17.39 7.30 9.90
C LEU A 135 17.96 7.51 11.31
N ALA A 136 17.79 6.55 12.21
CA ALA A 136 18.23 6.67 13.59
C ALA A 136 19.75 6.62 13.72
N MET A 137 20.39 5.60 13.14
CA MET A 137 21.80 5.30 13.40
C MET A 137 22.76 6.14 12.56
N MET A 138 22.38 6.48 11.32
CA MET A 138 23.25 7.21 10.39
C MET A 138 22.96 8.71 10.37
N HIS A 139 21.73 9.11 10.72
CA HIS A 139 21.29 10.50 10.62
C HIS A 139 20.80 11.12 11.93
N GLY A 140 20.68 10.33 13.02
CA GLY A 140 20.14 10.83 14.28
C GLY A 140 18.69 11.30 14.19
N VAL A 141 17.93 10.78 13.21
CA VAL A 141 16.55 11.17 12.95
C VAL A 141 15.61 10.10 13.52
N PRO A 142 14.85 10.43 14.58
CA PRO A 142 13.77 9.56 15.06
C PRO A 142 12.64 9.44 14.02
N ALA A 143 12.04 8.26 13.91
CA ALA A 143 10.89 7.98 13.07
C ALA A 143 9.93 7.02 13.78
N LEU A 144 8.63 7.15 13.53
CA LEU A 144 7.59 6.26 14.09
C LEU A 144 6.89 5.50 12.95
N PRO A 145 6.90 4.16 12.96
CA PRO A 145 6.25 3.37 11.92
C PRO A 145 4.74 3.30 12.13
N VAL A 146 4.00 3.35 11.03
CA VAL A 146 2.55 3.13 10.97
C VAL A 146 2.26 2.27 9.73
N HIS A 147 2.28 0.95 9.90
CA HIS A 147 2.18 0.00 8.79
C HIS A 147 3.24 0.30 7.70
N ASP A 148 2.79 0.64 6.50
CA ASP A 148 3.55 0.99 5.29
C ASP A 148 3.96 2.47 5.21
N SER A 149 3.75 3.22 6.30
CA SER A 149 4.08 4.64 6.41
C SER A 149 5.00 4.95 7.59
N LEU A 150 5.67 6.09 7.51
CA LEU A 150 6.59 6.58 8.54
C LEU A 150 6.25 8.02 8.91
N ILE A 151 6.13 8.27 10.20
CA ILE A 151 6.01 9.61 10.77
C ILE A 151 7.41 10.11 11.12
N VAL A 152 7.81 11.23 10.54
CA VAL A 152 9.14 11.83 10.70
C VAL A 152 9.04 13.32 11.00
N PRO A 153 10.07 13.96 11.57
CA PRO A 153 10.11 15.41 11.69
C PRO A 153 9.97 16.07 10.31
N ALA A 154 9.14 17.11 10.20
CA ALA A 154 8.83 17.77 8.92
C ALA A 154 10.11 18.28 8.20
N SER A 155 11.09 18.76 8.95
CA SER A 155 12.40 19.20 8.42
C SER A 155 13.24 18.07 7.81
N LYS A 156 12.89 16.81 8.09
CA LYS A 156 13.59 15.61 7.61
C LYS A 156 12.81 14.85 6.53
N GLU A 157 11.68 15.38 6.06
CA GLU A 157 10.81 14.78 5.04
C GLU A 157 11.60 14.27 3.82
N ALA A 158 12.34 15.14 3.16
CA ALA A 158 13.08 14.78 1.93
C ALA A 158 14.15 13.70 2.18
N LEU A 159 14.80 13.73 3.35
CA LEU A 159 15.77 12.71 3.73
C LEU A 159 15.09 11.35 3.94
N ALA A 160 13.97 11.33 4.67
CA ALA A 160 13.20 10.13 4.94
C ALA A 160 12.63 9.52 3.66
N ILE A 161 12.08 10.33 2.75
CA ILE A 161 11.61 9.87 1.43
C ILE A 161 12.74 9.21 0.65
N ARG A 162 13.92 9.83 0.61
CA ARG A 162 15.08 9.28 -0.11
C ARG A 162 15.54 7.93 0.47
N ILE A 163 15.60 7.79 1.79
CA ILE A 163 16.02 6.54 2.44
C ILE A 163 14.95 5.47 2.25
N LEU A 164 13.66 5.81 2.41
CA LEU A 164 12.56 4.87 2.21
C LEU A 164 12.52 4.35 0.77
N ALA A 165 12.67 5.23 -0.22
CA ALA A 165 12.74 4.85 -1.63
C ALA A 165 13.94 3.94 -1.92
N LYS A 166 15.12 4.27 -1.37
CA LYS A 166 16.34 3.46 -1.50
C LYS A 166 16.16 2.06 -0.89
N GLU A 167 15.63 1.96 0.33
CA GLU A 167 15.42 0.67 1.00
C GLU A 167 14.37 -0.19 0.28
N PHE A 168 13.32 0.43 -0.24
CA PHE A 168 12.33 -0.24 -1.07
C PHE A 168 12.95 -0.76 -2.36
N GLU A 169 13.67 0.08 -3.10
CA GLU A 169 14.33 -0.32 -4.37
C GLU A 169 15.36 -1.42 -4.15
N ARG A 170 16.13 -1.36 -3.05
CA ARG A 170 17.11 -2.40 -2.69
C ARG A 170 16.47 -3.78 -2.50
N ARG A 171 15.25 -3.84 -1.96
CA ARG A 171 14.56 -5.10 -1.65
C ARG A 171 13.61 -5.57 -2.76
N ALA A 172 12.97 -4.64 -3.46
CA ALA A 172 11.96 -4.94 -4.46
C ALA A 172 12.45 -4.77 -5.90
N GLY A 173 13.59 -4.13 -6.14
CA GLY A 173 14.10 -3.87 -7.48
C GLY A 173 13.31 -2.82 -8.28
N ILE A 174 12.47 -2.03 -7.62
CA ILE A 174 11.68 -0.94 -8.21
C ILE A 174 11.61 0.23 -7.24
N THR A 175 11.72 1.47 -7.73
CA THR A 175 11.55 2.67 -6.90
C THR A 175 10.07 2.94 -6.65
N PRO A 176 9.59 3.07 -5.40
CA PRO A 176 8.18 3.32 -5.12
C PRO A 176 7.79 4.79 -5.36
N TYR A 177 6.48 5.06 -5.43
CA TYR A 177 5.96 6.41 -5.26
C TYR A 177 5.57 6.64 -3.79
N ILE A 178 6.13 7.68 -3.19
CA ILE A 178 5.92 8.02 -1.79
C ILE A 178 5.12 9.32 -1.73
N ALA A 179 3.97 9.28 -1.07
CA ALA A 179 3.11 10.43 -0.89
C ALA A 179 3.17 10.94 0.56
N LYS A 180 2.85 12.21 0.72
CA LYS A 180 2.61 12.86 2.00
C LYS A 180 1.14 12.74 2.38
N LYS A 181 0.87 12.40 3.64
CA LYS A 181 -0.48 12.43 4.23
C LYS A 181 -0.70 13.65 5.11
#